data_AF-A0A956I598-F1
#
_entry.id   AF-A0A956I598-F1
#
_cell.length_a   1.000
_cell.length_b   1.000
_cell.length_c   1.000
_cell.angle_alpha   90.00
_cell.angle_beta   90.00
_cell.angle_gamma   90.00
#
_symmetry.space_group_name_H-M   'P 1'
#
loop_
_entity.id
_entity.type
_entity.pdbx_description
1 polymer ?
#
loop_
_entity_poly.entity_id
_entity_poly.type
_entity_poly.pdbx_seq_one_letter_code
_entity_poly.pdbx_strand_id
1 'polypeptide(L)'
;DLIIIKGANHHPQDLEWAIGELEGVRRGNVCAFSVVRDGTEELVIMAEAARADAARLRREIAARVYEDFGLQVADVVISPVGTLPKTSSGKHQRRKTQLLYERGELEMHAPSLGE
;
A
#
# COMPACT_ATOMS: atom_id res chain seq x y z
N ASP A 1 -11.18 -8.69 -7.39
CA ASP A 1 -11.28 -7.63 -6.38
C ASP A 1 -10.81 -6.35 -7.04
N LEU A 2 -11.59 -5.29 -6.96
CA LEU A 2 -11.34 -4.01 -7.64
C LEU A 2 -11.30 -2.92 -6.57
N ILE A 3 -10.45 -1.93 -6.77
CA ILE A 3 -10.45 -0.69 -5.99
C ILE A 3 -11.25 0.33 -6.78
N ILE A 4 -12.20 1.02 -6.14
CA ILE A 4 -12.95 2.10 -6.75
C ILE A 4 -12.36 3.41 -6.26
N ILE A 5 -11.83 4.24 -7.17
CA ILE A 5 -11.32 5.58 -6.84
C ILE A 5 -12.00 6.58 -7.76
N LYS A 6 -12.65 7.61 -7.21
CA LYS A 6 -13.38 8.64 -7.97
C LYS A 6 -14.37 8.07 -9.01
N GLY A 7 -15.00 6.93 -8.69
CA GLY A 7 -15.96 6.26 -9.57
C GLY A 7 -15.35 5.42 -10.70
N ALA A 8 -14.02 5.30 -10.76
CA ALA A 8 -13.32 4.43 -11.72
C ALA A 8 -12.83 3.14 -11.03
N ASN A 9 -12.90 2.03 -11.78
CA ASN A 9 -12.40 0.73 -11.33
C ASN A 9 -10.91 0.60 -11.63
N HIS A 10 -10.14 0.20 -10.63
CA HIS A 10 -8.71 -0.07 -10.75
C HIS A 10 -8.40 -1.49 -10.26
N HIS A 11 -7.58 -2.21 -11.04
CA HIS A 11 -7.10 -3.53 -10.65
C HIS A 11 -5.94 -3.37 -9.66
N PRO A 12 -6.08 -3.79 -8.38
CA PRO A 12 -5.02 -3.61 -7.40
C PRO A 12 -3.70 -4.26 -7.80
N GLN A 13 -3.76 -5.36 -8.56
CA GLN A 13 -2.57 -6.09 -9.02
C GLN A 13 -1.64 -5.24 -9.89
N ASP A 14 -2.19 -4.30 -10.66
CA ASP A 14 -1.39 -3.46 -11.54
C ASP A 14 -0.56 -2.46 -10.73
N LEU A 15 -1.17 -1.83 -9.72
CA LEU A 15 -0.46 -0.98 -8.77
C LEU A 15 0.59 -1.78 -7.99
N GLU A 16 0.19 -2.93 -7.46
CA GLU A 16 1.06 -3.81 -6.66
C GLU A 16 2.28 -4.30 -7.47
N TRP A 17 2.11 -4.58 -8.76
CA TRP A 17 3.20 -4.91 -9.65
C TRP A 17 4.11 -3.72 -9.93
N ALA A 18 3.57 -2.56 -10.30
CA ALA A 18 4.38 -1.38 -10.60
C ALA A 18 5.24 -0.95 -9.40
N ILE A 19 4.68 -1.01 -8.19
CA ILE A 19 5.38 -0.70 -6.94
C ILE A 19 6.38 -1.81 -6.57
N GLY A 20 6.06 -3.06 -6.87
CA GLY A 20 6.90 -4.22 -6.59
C GLY A 20 8.24 -4.26 -7.34
N GLU A 21 8.44 -3.37 -8.30
CA GLU A 21 9.69 -3.19 -9.07
C GLU A 21 10.62 -2.12 -8.47
N LEU A 22 10.17 -1.38 -7.45
CA LEU A 22 11.01 -0.38 -6.77
C LEU A 22 12.12 -1.05 -5.95
N GLU A 23 13.30 -0.44 -5.92
CA GLU A 23 14.41 -0.92 -5.11
C GLU A 23 14.05 -0.92 -3.61
N GLY A 24 14.26 -2.06 -2.94
CA GLY A 24 13.91 -2.25 -1.53
C GLY A 24 12.50 -2.81 -1.31
N VAL A 25 11.69 -2.95 -2.38
CA VAL A 25 10.39 -3.64 -2.37
C VAL A 25 10.48 -4.93 -3.19
N ARG A 26 9.65 -5.92 -2.86
CA ARG A 26 9.54 -7.16 -3.65
C ARG A 26 8.10 -7.35 -4.13
N ARG A 27 7.94 -7.94 -5.31
CA ARG A 27 6.64 -8.42 -5.78
C ARG A 27 6.02 -9.37 -4.74
N GLY A 28 4.72 -9.19 -4.49
CA GLY A 28 3.99 -9.93 -3.46
C GLY A 28 4.16 -9.36 -2.04
N ASN A 29 4.96 -8.31 -1.84
CA ASN A 29 5.08 -7.58 -0.58
C ASN A 29 4.41 -6.19 -0.64
N VAL A 30 3.48 -6.01 -1.57
CA VAL A 30 2.70 -4.78 -1.75
C VAL A 30 1.23 -5.17 -1.77
N CYS A 31 0.38 -4.44 -1.06
CA CYS A 31 -1.05 -4.58 -1.10
C CYS A 31 -1.70 -3.21 -1.27
N ALA A 32 -2.41 -3.02 -2.38
CA ALA A 32 -3.21 -1.83 -2.63
C ALA A 32 -4.65 -2.09 -2.18
N PHE A 33 -5.28 -1.12 -1.51
CA PHE A 33 -6.70 -1.17 -1.12
C PHE A 33 -7.26 0.25 -1.01
N SER A 34 -8.59 0.40 -1.01
CA SER A 34 -9.23 1.66 -0.65
C SER A 34 -9.74 1.67 0.78
N VAL A 35 -9.96 2.85 1.33
CA VAL A 35 -10.75 3.07 2.54
C VAL A 35 -11.74 4.19 2.28
N VAL A 36 -12.87 4.17 2.99
CA VAL A 36 -13.84 5.27 2.92
C VAL A 36 -13.58 6.25 4.06
N ARG A 37 -13.23 7.50 3.74
CA ARG A 37 -13.11 8.60 4.70
C ARG A 37 -14.03 9.74 4.27
N ASP A 38 -14.87 10.20 5.17
CA ASP A 38 -15.85 11.28 4.92
C ASP A 38 -16.69 11.06 3.64
N GLY A 39 -17.06 9.80 3.37
CA GLY A 39 -17.83 9.41 2.18
C GLY A 39 -17.04 9.34 0.87
N THR A 40 -15.72 9.52 0.91
CA THR A 40 -14.83 9.44 -0.25
C THR A 40 -13.94 8.18 -0.17
N GLU A 41 -13.84 7.45 -1.28
CA GLU A 41 -12.88 6.34 -1.42
C GLU A 41 -11.47 6.89 -1.65
N GLU A 42 -10.56 6.54 -0.74
CA GLU A 42 -9.16 6.95 -0.74
C GLU A 42 -8.25 5.74 -0.96
N LEU A 43 -7.25 5.89 -1.83
CA LEU A 43 -6.28 4.83 -2.12
C LEU A 43 -5.21 4.77 -1.03
N VAL A 44 -5.00 3.58 -0.46
CA VAL A 44 -3.93 3.29 0.48
C VAL A 44 -3.05 2.18 -0.07
N ILE A 45 -1.74 2.34 0.07
CA ILE A 45 -0.75 1.34 -0.29
C ILE A 45 -0.06 0.86 0.98
N MET A 46 -0.03 -0.46 1.20
CA MET A 46 0.87 -1.06 2.19
C MET A 46 2.00 -1.79 1.47
N ALA A 47 3.24 -1.52 1.86
CA ALA A 47 4.42 -2.25 1.40
C ALA A 47 5.24 -2.77 2.58
N GLU A 48 5.84 -3.95 2.42
CA GLU A 48 6.85 -4.45 3.35
C GLU A 48 8.25 -4.08 2.86
N ALA A 49 9.04 -3.43 3.71
CA ALA A 49 10.41 -3.06 3.40
C ALA A 49 11.26 -2.92 4.67
N ALA A 50 12.57 -2.72 4.49
CA ALA A 50 13.46 -2.38 5.59
C ALA A 50 13.15 -0.98 6.14
N ARG A 51 13.35 -0.79 7.45
CA ARG A 51 13.11 0.51 8.11
C ARG A 51 13.92 1.65 7.48
N ALA A 52 15.14 1.36 7.03
CA ALA A 52 16.03 2.33 6.39
C ALA A 52 15.48 2.90 5.08
N ASP A 53 14.64 2.13 4.36
CA ASP A 53 14.05 2.55 3.09
C ASP A 53 12.69 3.25 3.25
N ALA A 54 12.09 3.21 4.45
CA ALA A 54 10.69 3.60 4.65
C ALA A 54 10.38 5.04 4.21
N ALA A 55 11.22 6.01 4.58
CA ALA A 55 11.04 7.41 4.20
C ALA A 55 11.11 7.61 2.68
N ARG A 56 12.14 7.03 2.03
CA ARG A 56 12.31 7.06 0.57
C ARG A 56 11.10 6.43 -0.13
N LEU A 57 10.73 5.22 0.27
CA LEU A 57 9.68 4.45 -0.36
C LEU A 57 8.30 5.10 -0.24
N ARG A 58 7.97 5.79 0.86
CA ARG A 58 6.70 6.54 0.94
C ARG A 58 6.56 7.55 -0.20
N ARG A 59 7.64 8.28 -0.50
CA ARG A 59 7.67 9.25 -1.60
C ARG A 59 7.67 8.58 -2.96
N GLU A 60 8.55 7.60 -3.17
CA GLU A 60 8.68 6.92 -4.47
C GLU A 60 7.42 6.16 -4.86
N ILE A 61 6.75 5.50 -3.91
CA ILE A 61 5.48 4.80 -4.16
C ILE A 61 4.40 5.79 -4.59
N ALA A 62 4.22 6.89 -3.85
CA ALA A 62 3.22 7.88 -4.18
C ALA A 62 3.47 8.51 -5.56
N ALA A 63 4.73 8.85 -5.87
CA ALA A 63 5.13 9.37 -7.17
C ALA A 63 4.87 8.36 -8.30
N ARG A 64 5.32 7.11 -8.12
CA ARG A 64 5.15 6.03 -9.09
C ARG A 64 3.67 5.77 -9.41
N VAL A 65 2.82 5.73 -8.39
CA VAL A 65 1.37 5.53 -8.58
C VAL A 65 0.74 6.68 -9.35
N TYR A 66 1.16 7.92 -9.06
CA TYR A 66 0.67 9.08 -9.78
C TYR A 66 1.14 9.11 -11.24
N GLU A 67 2.42 8.85 -11.48
CA GLU A 67 3.02 8.86 -12.83
C GLU A 67 2.45 7.77 -13.74
N ASP A 68 2.28 6.56 -13.23
CA ASP A 68 1.83 5.42 -14.04
C ASP A 68 0.30 5.35 -14.19
N PHE A 69 -0.46 5.79 -13.17
CA PHE A 69 -1.91 5.58 -13.10
C PHE A 69 -2.74 6.85 -12.95
N GLY A 70 -2.11 8.02 -12.74
CA GLY A 70 -2.82 9.28 -12.47
C GLY A 70 -3.58 9.30 -11.14
N LEU A 71 -3.24 8.38 -10.21
CA LEU A 71 -3.93 8.23 -8.94
C LEU A 71 -3.18 8.92 -7.81
N GLN A 72 -3.91 9.61 -6.95
CA GLN A 72 -3.38 10.16 -5.71
C GLN A 72 -3.47 9.07 -4.62
N VAL A 73 -2.36 8.81 -3.94
CA VAL A 73 -2.30 7.90 -2.80
C VAL A 73 -2.52 8.72 -1.53
N ALA A 74 -3.54 8.39 -0.76
CA ALA A 74 -3.86 9.09 0.49
C ALA A 74 -2.92 8.70 1.63
N ASP A 75 -2.47 7.44 1.66
CA ASP A 75 -1.45 6.99 2.60
C ASP A 75 -0.60 5.85 2.01
N VAL A 76 0.68 5.86 2.35
CA VAL A 76 1.63 4.78 2.05
C VAL A 76 2.17 4.24 3.36
N VAL A 77 1.74 3.06 3.75
CA VAL A 77 2.19 2.36 4.96
C VAL A 77 3.40 1.49 4.62
N ILE A 78 4.53 1.73 5.28
CA ILE A 78 5.69 0.83 5.19
C ILE A 78 5.78 0.01 6.48
N SER A 79 5.84 -1.30 6.33
CA SER A 79 5.85 -2.29 7.43
C SER A 79 7.08 -3.21 7.37
N PRO A 80 7.42 -3.91 8.46
CA PRO A 80 8.42 -4.97 8.42
C PRO A 80 8.05 -6.11 7.45
N VAL A 81 9.06 -6.82 6.95
CA VAL A 81 8.85 -8.00 6.10
C VAL A 81 8.15 -9.12 6.86
N GLY A 82 7.13 -9.72 6.25
CA GLY A 82 6.28 -10.75 6.84
C GLY A 82 5.02 -10.25 7.55
N THR A 83 4.76 -8.94 7.55
CA THR A 83 3.60 -8.33 8.21
C THR A 83 2.30 -8.49 7.41
N LEU A 84 2.36 -8.46 6.08
CA LEU A 84 1.18 -8.53 5.22
C LEU A 84 0.43 -9.85 5.43
N PRO A 85 -0.85 -9.80 5.82
CA PRO A 85 -1.68 -10.99 5.90
C PRO A 85 -1.79 -11.68 4.53
N LYS A 86 -1.37 -12.95 4.46
CA LYS A 86 -1.44 -13.78 3.26
C LYS A 86 -2.19 -15.08 3.56
N THR A 87 -2.84 -15.64 2.54
CA THR A 87 -3.38 -17.01 2.61
C THR A 87 -2.24 -18.02 2.67
N SER A 88 -2.54 -19.28 3.00
CA SER A 88 -1.56 -20.38 2.92
C SER A 88 -0.95 -20.57 1.52
N SER A 89 -1.65 -20.10 0.48
CA SER A 89 -1.20 -20.07 -0.91
C SER A 89 -0.43 -18.79 -1.30
N GLY A 90 -0.15 -17.89 -0.35
CA GLY A 90 0.64 -16.68 -0.56
C GLY A 90 -0.12 -15.48 -1.15
N LYS A 91 -1.44 -15.57 -1.35
CA LYS A 91 -2.25 -14.46 -1.86
C LYS A 91 -2.55 -13.47 -0.74
N HIS A 92 -2.52 -12.16 -1.03
CA HIS A 92 -2.87 -11.15 -0.04
C HIS A 92 -4.30 -11.34 0.46
N GLN A 93 -4.48 -11.29 1.78
CA GLN A 93 -5.79 -11.14 2.40
C GLN A 93 -6.14 -9.65 2.46
N ARG A 94 -6.29 -9.00 1.29
CA ARG A 94 -6.46 -7.54 1.15
C ARG A 94 -7.54 -6.95 2.07
N ARG A 95 -8.70 -7.62 2.17
CA ARG A 95 -9.78 -7.18 3.08
C ARG A 95 -9.36 -7.22 4.55
N LYS A 96 -8.54 -8.19 4.96
CA LYS A 96 -7.98 -8.26 6.32
C LYS A 96 -6.97 -7.14 6.53
N THR A 97 -6.10 -6.87 5.55
CA THR A 97 -5.15 -5.75 5.59
C THR A 97 -5.87 -4.40 5.75
N GLN A 98 -6.91 -4.17 4.94
CA GLN A 98 -7.77 -2.98 5.02
C GLN A 98 -8.37 -2.83 6.42
N LEU A 99 -8.96 -3.89 6.98
CA LEU A 99 -9.56 -3.86 8.32
C LEU A 99 -8.54 -3.54 9.43
N LEU A 100 -7.33 -4.12 9.34
CA LEU A 100 -6.27 -3.82 10.30
C LEU A 100 -5.83 -2.36 10.19
N TYR A 101 -5.75 -1.81 8.97
CA TYR A 101 -5.42 -0.41 8.75
C TYR A 101 -6.47 0.52 9.37
N GLU A 102 -7.76 0.28 9.08
CA GLU A 102 -8.87 1.08 9.59
C GLU A 102 -8.96 1.08 11.13
N ARG A 103 -8.48 0.01 11.77
CA ARG A 103 -8.42 -0.13 13.24
C ARG A 103 -7.15 0.44 13.87
N GLY A 104 -6.16 0.85 13.07
CA GLY A 104 -4.84 1.25 13.57
C GLY A 104 -4.02 0.06 14.12
N GLU A 105 -4.31 -1.15 13.67
CA GLU A 105 -3.68 -2.41 14.12
C GLU A 105 -2.57 -2.89 13.16
N LEU A 106 -2.30 -2.17 12.07
CA LEU A 106 -1.17 -2.48 11.20
C LEU A 106 0.15 -2.06 11.83
N GLU A 107 1.08 -3.01 11.92
CA GLU A 107 2.46 -2.71 12.27
C GLU A 107 3.12 -1.89 11.16
N MET A 108 3.79 -0.81 11.53
CA MET A 108 4.43 0.11 10.59
C MET A 108 5.76 0.62 11.13
N HIS A 109 6.72 0.85 10.24
CA HIS A 109 7.89 1.65 10.56
C HIS A 109 7.44 3.08 10.79
N ALA A 110 7.58 3.55 12.04
CA ALA A 110 7.27 4.93 12.39
C ALA A 110 8.02 5.89 11.46
N PRO A 111 7.38 7.00 11.05
CA PRO A 111 8.08 8.05 10.32
C PRO A 111 9.32 8.46 11.13
N SER A 112 10.46 8.58 10.46
CA SER A 112 11.66 9.11 11.06
C SER A 112 11.35 10.54 11.54
N LEU A 113 11.49 10.80 12.84
CA LEU A 113 11.44 12.16 13.38
C LEU A 113 12.55 12.98 12.72
N GLY A 114 12.20 13.82 11.75
CA GLY A 114 13.16 14.71 11.08
C GLY A 114 12.96 14.99 9.58
N GLU A 115 11.78 14.73 9.01
CA GLU A 115 11.43 15.17 7.64
C GLU A 115 10.37 16.28 7.67
#